data_AF-A0A7R9TFT5-F1
#
_entry.id   AF-A0A7R9TFT5-F1
#
_cell.length_a   1.000
_cell.length_b   1.000
_cell.length_c   1.000
_cell.angle_alpha   90.00
_cell.angle_beta   90.00
_cell.angle_gamma   90.00
#
_symmetry.space_group_name_H-M   'P 1'
#
loop_
_entity.id
_entity.type
_entity.pdbx_description
1 polymer ?
#
loop_
_entity_poly.entity_id
_entity_poly.type
_entity_poly.pdbx_seq_one_letter_code
_entity_poly.pdbx_strand_id
1 'polypeptide(L)'
;MPRGGGGPRWVAPVAIVLLPLLVLARAWTRILSPAYGGENRCAMTYVRPAYFQLETPSLPPSVADHGYKLYMYRENPSNPGMSASEAISQAGEGVLGGGSTRARTTRGSVPGIFVPGNGGSYKQVRSIASETARAATAKAEAAAANVLHDDDVLDSDPVSIDWYAVHLNDELGAFHGDLLERQAEFLAHAMRFVSTLYPPGVPTFVYAHSMGGVVARRAIVMASTPFPPPTPTWFASAATLATLATPRGASPASTLPSTARFFSRLDADWTRLESLLERRAALGVAIVAVRGGGRDRQVTAAAAGAFCAR
;
A
#
# COMPACT_ATOMS: atom_id res chain seq x y z
N MET A 1 -74.98 -16.11 39.24
CA MET A 1 -73.71 -15.35 39.39
C MET A 1 -72.64 -16.32 39.88
N PRO A 2 -71.35 -16.25 39.47
CA PRO A 2 -70.71 -15.53 38.37
C PRO A 2 -70.31 -16.47 37.20
N ARG A 3 -69.96 -15.87 36.05
CA ARG A 3 -69.59 -16.54 34.79
C ARG A 3 -68.10 -16.93 34.77
N GLY A 4 -67.81 -18.17 34.39
CA GLY A 4 -66.47 -18.66 34.11
C GLY A 4 -65.98 -18.20 32.73
N GLY A 5 -64.74 -17.71 32.68
CA GLY A 5 -64.02 -17.34 31.46
C GLY A 5 -62.54 -17.68 31.61
N GLY A 6 -62.21 -18.96 31.59
CA GLY A 6 -60.82 -19.44 31.56
C GLY A 6 -60.24 -19.28 30.17
N GLY A 7 -59.56 -18.15 29.91
CA GLY A 7 -58.76 -17.98 28.70
C GLY A 7 -57.63 -19.03 28.63
N PRO A 8 -57.26 -19.50 27.43
CA PRO A 8 -56.28 -20.58 27.29
C PRO A 8 -54.90 -20.19 27.85
N ARG A 9 -54.40 -20.97 28.82
CA ARG A 9 -53.15 -20.73 29.56
C ARG A 9 -51.85 -20.86 28.74
N TRP A 10 -51.97 -21.18 27.44
CA TRP A 10 -50.85 -21.42 26.52
C TRP A 10 -50.42 -20.19 25.70
N VAL A 11 -51.20 -19.11 25.71
CA VAL A 11 -50.94 -17.94 24.85
C VAL A 11 -49.71 -17.15 25.32
N ALA A 12 -49.49 -17.06 26.64
CA ALA A 12 -48.36 -16.34 27.22
C ALA A 12 -46.98 -16.96 26.87
N PRO A 13 -46.72 -18.28 27.06
CA PRO A 13 -45.42 -18.86 26.73
C PRO A 13 -45.10 -18.85 25.23
N VAL A 14 -46.11 -18.99 24.36
CA VAL A 14 -45.92 -18.94 22.90
C VAL A 14 -45.59 -17.52 22.44
N ALA A 15 -46.27 -16.50 22.98
CA ALA A 15 -45.98 -15.11 22.67
C ALA A 15 -44.56 -14.68 23.10
N ILE A 16 -44.08 -15.18 24.26
CA ILE A 16 -42.74 -14.90 24.78
C ILE A 16 -41.63 -15.42 23.84
N VAL A 17 -41.87 -16.50 23.10
CA VAL A 17 -40.90 -17.06 22.15
C VAL A 17 -41.04 -16.44 20.75
N LEU A 18 -42.27 -16.22 20.28
CA LEU A 18 -42.50 -15.73 18.93
C LEU A 18 -42.16 -14.25 18.74
N LEU A 19 -42.36 -13.40 19.76
CA LEU A 19 -42.00 -11.98 19.70
C LEU A 19 -40.49 -11.74 19.45
N PRO A 20 -39.55 -12.32 20.22
CA PRO A 20 -38.13 -12.13 19.97
C PRO A 20 -37.70 -12.73 18.63
N LEU A 21 -38.29 -13.84 18.19
CA LEU A 21 -38.04 -14.40 16.87
C LEU A 21 -38.51 -13.47 15.74
N LEU A 22 -39.66 -12.82 15.90
CA LEU A 22 -40.16 -11.80 14.97
C LEU A 22 -39.26 -10.56 14.93
N VAL A 23 -38.79 -10.10 16.09
CA VAL A 23 -37.84 -8.98 16.19
C VAL A 23 -36.51 -9.34 15.51
N LEU A 24 -35.98 -10.54 15.76
CA LEU A 24 -34.78 -11.05 15.10
C LEU A 24 -34.99 -11.16 13.58
N ALA A 25 -36.10 -11.72 13.11
CA ALA A 25 -36.42 -11.81 11.69
C ALA A 25 -36.55 -10.43 11.04
N ARG A 26 -37.18 -9.46 11.72
CA ARG A 26 -37.28 -8.07 11.28
C ARG A 26 -35.91 -7.38 11.24
N ALA A 27 -35.04 -7.65 12.20
CA ALA A 27 -33.67 -7.15 12.21
C ALA A 27 -32.84 -7.75 11.07
N TRP A 28 -32.92 -9.07 10.85
CA TRP A 28 -32.24 -9.75 9.75
C TRP A 28 -32.71 -9.30 8.38
N THR A 29 -34.01 -9.13 8.17
CA THR A 29 -34.54 -8.60 6.90
C THR A 29 -34.10 -7.16 6.65
N ARG A 30 -33.89 -6.35 7.69
CA ARG A 30 -33.27 -5.03 7.56
C ARG A 30 -31.78 -5.14 7.24
N ILE A 31 -31.01 -5.94 7.98
CA ILE A 31 -29.55 -6.13 7.76
C ILE A 31 -29.26 -6.66 6.35
N LEU A 32 -30.10 -7.57 5.85
CA LEU A 32 -29.97 -8.17 4.52
C LEU A 32 -30.63 -7.32 3.43
N SER A 33 -31.32 -6.23 3.77
CA SER A 33 -31.92 -5.36 2.77
C SER A 33 -30.83 -4.61 1.99
N PRO A 34 -31.02 -4.37 0.68
CA PRO A 34 -30.08 -3.59 -0.12
C PRO A 34 -29.85 -2.15 0.38
N ALA A 35 -30.74 -1.64 1.24
CA ALA A 35 -30.69 -0.30 1.81
C ALA A 35 -29.85 -0.20 3.10
N TYR A 36 -29.43 -1.33 3.68
CA TYR A 36 -28.64 -1.35 4.90
C TYR A 36 -27.16 -1.12 4.58
N GLY A 37 -26.57 -0.04 5.10
CA GLY A 37 -25.17 0.35 4.84
C GLY A 37 -24.97 1.73 4.19
N GLY A 38 -26.04 2.42 3.76
CA GLY A 38 -25.98 3.79 3.25
C GLY A 38 -25.23 3.92 1.91
N GLU A 39 -24.61 5.08 1.67
CA GLU A 39 -23.82 5.39 0.46
C GLU A 39 -22.47 4.62 0.40
N ASN A 40 -22.02 4.07 1.54
CA ASN A 40 -20.74 3.34 1.66
C ASN A 40 -20.95 1.81 1.57
N ARG A 41 -21.63 1.34 0.52
CA ARG A 41 -21.85 -0.11 0.34
C ARG A 41 -20.56 -0.75 -0.15
N CYS A 42 -20.07 -1.75 0.57
CA CYS A 42 -18.96 -2.57 0.11
C CYS A 42 -19.44 -3.47 -1.03
N ALA A 43 -19.04 -3.17 -2.27
CA ALA A 43 -19.18 -4.11 -3.38
C ALA A 43 -18.09 -5.17 -3.27
N MET A 44 -18.43 -6.45 -3.46
CA MET A 44 -17.42 -7.52 -3.52
C MET A 44 -16.58 -7.37 -4.79
N THR A 45 -15.30 -7.06 -4.62
CA THR A 45 -14.31 -7.06 -5.71
C THR A 45 -13.59 -8.41 -5.78
N TYR A 46 -13.77 -9.11 -6.90
CA TYR A 46 -13.02 -10.32 -7.22
C TYR A 46 -11.71 -9.95 -7.90
N VAL A 47 -10.63 -10.59 -7.48
CA VAL A 47 -9.25 -10.28 -7.88
C VAL A 47 -8.51 -11.61 -8.02
N ARG A 48 -7.71 -11.77 -9.08
CA ARG A 48 -6.87 -12.94 -9.35
C ARG A 48 -5.39 -12.51 -9.33
N PRO A 49 -4.79 -12.41 -8.12
CA PRO A 49 -3.43 -11.91 -7.98
C PRO A 49 -2.40 -12.99 -8.35
N ALA A 50 -1.37 -12.60 -9.08
CA ALA A 50 -0.16 -13.37 -9.29
C ALA A 50 1.04 -12.61 -8.70
N TYR A 51 1.97 -13.35 -8.10
CA TYR A 51 3.16 -12.81 -7.47
C TYR A 51 4.40 -13.51 -8.04
N PHE A 52 5.18 -12.78 -8.83
CA PHE A 52 6.40 -13.29 -9.43
C PHE A 52 7.59 -12.87 -8.58
N GLN A 53 8.36 -13.82 -8.04
CA GLN A 53 9.54 -13.47 -7.27
C GLN A 53 10.62 -12.91 -8.20
N LEU A 54 11.20 -11.76 -7.85
CA LEU A 54 12.38 -11.24 -8.52
C LEU A 54 13.64 -11.70 -7.79
N GLU A 55 14.62 -12.16 -8.55
CA GLU A 55 15.97 -12.35 -8.06
C GLU A 55 16.65 -10.98 -8.01
N THR A 56 16.79 -10.41 -6.81
CA THR A 56 17.54 -9.17 -6.62
C THR A 56 19.04 -9.48 -6.67
N PRO A 57 19.78 -9.02 -7.69
CA PRO A 57 21.21 -9.28 -7.77
C PRO A 57 21.95 -8.60 -6.61
N SER A 58 23.01 -9.25 -6.13
CA SER A 58 23.99 -8.69 -5.19
C SER A 58 23.39 -8.05 -3.93
N LEU A 59 22.56 -8.79 -3.19
CA LEU A 59 22.12 -8.37 -1.86
C LEU A 59 23.32 -8.19 -0.90
N PRO A 60 23.33 -7.16 -0.05
CA PRO A 60 24.33 -7.02 1.00
C PRO A 60 24.39 -8.26 1.90
N PRO A 61 25.59 -8.68 2.37
CA PRO A 61 25.72 -9.82 3.29
C PRO A 61 24.89 -9.68 4.57
N SER A 62 24.65 -8.44 5.01
CA SER A 62 23.81 -8.11 6.18
C SER A 62 22.33 -8.49 6.02
N VAL A 63 21.83 -8.66 4.79
CA VAL A 63 20.42 -8.96 4.51
C VAL A 63 20.21 -10.25 3.71
N ALA A 64 21.25 -10.79 3.07
CA ALA A 64 21.15 -11.96 2.19
C ALA A 64 20.52 -13.20 2.86
N ASP A 65 20.88 -13.46 4.13
CA ASP A 65 20.45 -14.68 4.84
C ASP A 65 19.12 -14.54 5.61
N HIS A 66 18.41 -13.41 5.47
CA HIS A 66 17.21 -13.11 6.28
C HIS A 66 15.90 -13.52 5.60
N GLY A 67 15.97 -14.16 4.42
CA GLY A 67 14.78 -14.63 3.70
C GLY A 67 13.92 -13.51 3.10
N TYR A 68 14.44 -12.28 3.02
CA TYR A 68 13.77 -11.17 2.38
C TYR A 68 13.69 -11.35 0.87
N LYS A 69 12.54 -11.00 0.30
CA LYS A 69 12.24 -11.22 -1.12
C LYS A 69 11.52 -10.03 -1.71
N LEU A 70 11.64 -9.86 -3.02
CA LEU A 70 10.89 -8.89 -3.81
C LEU A 70 9.96 -9.65 -4.75
N TYR A 71 8.70 -9.22 -4.83
CA TYR A 71 7.71 -9.81 -5.74
C TYR A 71 7.15 -8.74 -6.68
N MET A 72 6.88 -9.09 -7.93
CA MET A 72 6.08 -8.30 -8.86
C MET A 72 4.64 -8.80 -8.82
N TYR A 73 3.71 -7.89 -8.59
CA TYR A 73 2.27 -8.15 -8.60
C TYR A 73 1.74 -8.00 -10.02
N ARG A 74 0.95 -8.98 -10.49
CA ARG A 74 0.11 -8.84 -11.68
C ARG A 74 -1.32 -9.28 -11.40
N GLU A 75 -2.26 -8.52 -11.94
CA GLU A 75 -3.67 -8.85 -11.92
C GLU A 75 -4.03 -9.67 -13.16
N ASN A 76 -4.71 -10.80 -12.98
CA ASN A 76 -5.27 -11.59 -14.08
C ASN A 76 -4.28 -11.80 -15.24
N PRO A 77 -3.10 -12.39 -14.99
CA PRO A 77 -2.09 -12.54 -16.03
C PRO A 77 -2.68 -13.32 -17.22
N SER A 78 -2.53 -12.78 -18.43
CA SER A 78 -3.05 -13.35 -19.67
C SER A 78 -2.57 -14.78 -19.91
N ASN A 79 -1.39 -15.10 -19.37
CA ASN A 79 -0.79 -16.42 -19.37
C ASN A 79 -0.69 -16.95 -17.92
N PRO A 80 -1.49 -17.96 -17.53
CA PRO A 80 -1.43 -18.58 -16.20
C PRO A 80 -0.07 -19.24 -15.87
N GLY A 81 0.77 -19.49 -16.88
CA GLY A 81 2.12 -20.03 -16.75
C GLY A 81 3.24 -19.00 -16.98
N MET A 82 2.92 -17.70 -16.92
CA MET A 82 3.90 -16.62 -17.09
C MET A 82 5.09 -16.80 -16.15
N SER A 83 6.30 -16.64 -16.68
CA SER A 83 7.52 -16.69 -15.87
C SER A 83 7.83 -15.34 -15.22
N ALA A 84 8.67 -15.31 -14.19
CA ALA A 84 9.08 -14.05 -13.57
C ALA A 84 9.83 -13.12 -14.55
N SER A 85 10.66 -13.68 -15.43
CA SER A 85 11.35 -12.91 -16.47
C SER A 85 10.39 -12.30 -17.49
N GLU A 86 9.35 -13.03 -17.86
CA GLU A 86 8.28 -12.53 -18.74
C GLU A 86 7.50 -11.40 -18.07
N ALA A 87 7.14 -11.54 -16.79
CA ALA A 87 6.49 -10.47 -16.03
C ALA A 87 7.35 -9.20 -15.94
N ILE A 88 8.67 -9.35 -15.75
CA ILE A 88 9.65 -8.26 -15.71
C ILE A 88 9.83 -7.61 -17.08
N SER A 89 9.81 -8.38 -18.18
CA SER A 89 9.93 -7.80 -19.53
C SER A 89 8.80 -6.84 -19.88
N GLN A 90 7.66 -6.94 -19.19
CA GLN A 90 6.50 -6.05 -19.33
C GLN A 90 6.55 -4.86 -18.37
N ALA A 91 7.62 -4.67 -17.59
CA ALA A 91 7.78 -3.50 -16.75
C ALA A 91 7.87 -2.23 -17.62
N GLY A 92 7.11 -1.20 -17.27
CA GLY A 92 7.07 0.07 -18.00
C GLY A 92 6.11 0.11 -19.20
N GLU A 93 5.55 -1.02 -19.67
CA GLU A 93 4.71 -1.04 -20.87
C GLU A 93 3.30 -0.44 -20.70
N GLY A 94 2.83 -0.27 -19.47
CA GLY A 94 1.49 0.23 -19.19
C GLY A 94 0.36 -0.80 -19.34
N VAL A 95 -0.89 -0.39 -19.10
CA VAL A 95 -2.08 -1.28 -19.08
C VAL A 95 -2.47 -1.84 -20.45
N LEU A 96 -2.08 -1.18 -21.55
CA LEU A 96 -2.47 -1.61 -22.90
C LEU A 96 -1.44 -2.50 -23.61
N GLY A 97 -0.27 -2.73 -23.00
CA GLY A 97 0.82 -3.53 -23.59
C GLY A 97 1.44 -2.89 -24.83
N GLY A 98 2.76 -3.03 -25.00
CA GLY A 98 3.53 -2.41 -26.10
C GLY A 98 3.24 -2.94 -27.51
N GLY A 99 2.07 -3.52 -27.79
CA GLY A 99 1.72 -4.16 -29.06
C GLY A 99 0.63 -3.47 -29.90
N SER A 100 -0.04 -2.44 -29.38
CA SER A 100 -1.05 -1.71 -30.16
C SER A 100 -0.39 -0.58 -30.95
N THR A 101 -0.26 -0.76 -32.26
CA THR A 101 0.16 0.28 -33.22
C THR A 101 -0.75 1.51 -33.27
N ARG A 102 -1.81 1.58 -32.44
CA ARG A 102 -2.76 2.70 -32.35
C ARG A 102 -2.66 3.58 -31.10
N ALA A 103 -1.74 3.35 -30.17
CA ALA A 103 -1.66 4.21 -28.97
C ALA A 103 -0.22 4.50 -28.55
N ARG A 104 0.47 5.33 -29.35
CA ARG A 104 1.61 6.14 -28.87
C ARG A 104 1.06 7.35 -28.07
N THR A 105 0.18 7.08 -27.11
CA THR A 105 -0.56 8.10 -26.33
C THR A 105 -0.71 7.73 -24.85
N THR A 106 -0.21 6.57 -24.40
CA THR A 106 -0.16 6.27 -22.96
C THR A 106 1.25 6.52 -22.44
N ARG A 107 1.41 7.41 -21.45
CA ARG A 107 2.57 7.35 -20.56
C ARG A 107 2.65 5.91 -20.03
N GLY A 108 3.81 5.27 -20.12
CA GLY A 108 4.01 3.91 -19.64
C GLY A 108 3.72 3.75 -18.14
N SER A 109 4.03 2.59 -17.57
CA SER A 109 3.88 2.40 -16.13
C SER A 109 5.03 3.01 -15.31
N VAL A 110 4.70 3.46 -14.10
CA VAL A 110 5.68 3.85 -13.09
C VAL A 110 5.82 2.74 -12.03
N PRO A 111 7.02 2.57 -11.42
CA PRO A 111 7.19 1.59 -10.36
C PRO A 111 6.49 2.02 -9.07
N GLY A 112 5.70 1.11 -8.49
CA GLY A 112 5.11 1.23 -7.16
C GLY A 112 5.68 0.16 -6.22
N ILE A 113 6.22 0.52 -5.06
CA ILE A 113 6.77 -0.44 -4.09
C ILE A 113 5.90 -0.46 -2.84
N PHE A 114 5.32 -1.62 -2.56
CA PHE A 114 4.56 -1.91 -1.37
C PHE A 114 5.45 -2.43 -0.24
N VAL A 115 5.34 -1.80 0.93
CA VAL A 115 6.09 -2.19 2.14
C VAL A 115 5.12 -2.61 3.24
N PRO A 116 5.12 -3.90 3.66
CA PRO A 116 4.21 -4.39 4.67
C PRO A 116 4.57 -3.87 6.07
N GLY A 117 3.59 -3.98 6.97
CA GLY A 117 3.77 -3.67 8.39
C GLY A 117 4.44 -4.78 9.19
N ASN A 118 4.44 -4.61 10.52
CA ASN A 118 4.94 -5.59 11.47
C ASN A 118 4.23 -6.95 11.32
N GLY A 119 4.97 -8.04 11.08
CA GLY A 119 4.38 -9.36 10.81
C GLY A 119 3.49 -9.41 9.56
N GLY A 120 3.63 -8.43 8.66
CA GLY A 120 2.80 -8.28 7.48
C GLY A 120 3.38 -8.99 6.26
N SER A 121 2.49 -9.43 5.38
CA SER A 121 2.84 -10.12 4.15
C SER A 121 2.82 -9.18 2.95
N TYR A 122 3.71 -9.42 1.97
CA TYR A 122 3.71 -8.77 0.65
C TYR A 122 2.35 -8.87 -0.06
N LYS A 123 1.54 -9.89 0.27
CA LYS A 123 0.20 -10.10 -0.29
C LYS A 123 -0.79 -8.97 0.04
N GLN A 124 -0.51 -8.15 1.05
CA GLN A 124 -1.33 -7.00 1.43
C GLN A 124 -1.41 -5.92 0.33
N VAL A 125 -0.49 -5.93 -0.65
CA VAL A 125 -0.54 -5.05 -1.83
C VAL A 125 -1.80 -5.25 -2.70
N ARG A 126 -2.44 -6.41 -2.59
CA ARG A 126 -3.53 -6.86 -3.49
C ARG A 126 -4.59 -5.79 -3.75
N SER A 127 -5.11 -5.18 -2.69
CA SER A 127 -6.23 -4.25 -2.82
C SER A 127 -5.81 -2.95 -3.53
N ILE A 128 -4.68 -2.36 -3.15
CA ILE A 128 -4.22 -1.12 -3.79
C ILE A 128 -3.80 -1.36 -5.24
N ALA A 129 -3.18 -2.50 -5.53
CA ALA A 129 -2.78 -2.87 -6.89
C ALA A 129 -3.99 -3.11 -7.80
N SER A 130 -5.01 -3.80 -7.31
CA SER A 130 -6.24 -4.03 -8.07
C SER A 130 -6.98 -2.72 -8.37
N GLU A 131 -7.13 -1.83 -7.39
CA GLU A 131 -7.84 -0.56 -7.59
C GLU A 131 -7.08 0.40 -8.51
N THR A 132 -5.75 0.49 -8.38
CA THR A 132 -4.93 1.33 -9.26
C THR A 132 -4.91 0.80 -10.70
N ALA A 133 -4.90 -0.52 -10.91
CA ALA A 133 -5.05 -1.12 -12.22
C ALA A 133 -6.43 -0.80 -12.83
N ARG A 134 -7.52 -0.97 -12.08
CA ARG A 134 -8.88 -0.63 -12.54
C ARG A 134 -9.01 0.84 -12.92
N ALA A 135 -8.46 1.74 -12.11
CA ALA A 135 -8.48 3.18 -12.39
C ALA A 135 -7.71 3.52 -13.67
N ALA A 136 -6.54 2.91 -13.88
CA ALA A 136 -5.75 3.10 -15.09
C ALA A 136 -6.46 2.55 -16.34
N THR A 137 -7.08 1.36 -16.26
CA THR A 137 -7.90 0.80 -17.36
C THR A 137 -9.07 1.70 -17.69
N ALA A 138 -9.84 2.16 -16.69
CA ALA A 138 -10.99 3.03 -16.91
C ALA A 138 -10.58 4.35 -17.57
N LYS A 139 -9.46 4.95 -17.16
CA LYS A 139 -8.90 6.15 -17.82
C LYS A 139 -8.49 5.85 -19.27
N ALA A 140 -7.85 4.71 -19.53
CA ALA A 140 -7.45 4.32 -20.88
C ALA A 140 -8.64 4.11 -21.82
N GLU A 141 -9.71 3.48 -21.33
CA GLU A 141 -10.95 3.28 -22.07
C GLU A 141 -11.66 4.62 -22.35
N ALA A 142 -11.74 5.51 -21.36
CA ALA A 142 -12.33 6.84 -21.54
C ALA A 142 -11.56 7.70 -22.56
N ALA A 143 -10.22 7.65 -22.51
CA ALA A 143 -9.35 8.31 -23.48
C ALA A 143 -9.55 7.74 -24.90
N ALA A 144 -9.61 6.42 -25.04
CA ALA A 144 -9.85 5.75 -26.33
C ALA A 144 -11.23 6.08 -26.93
N ALA A 145 -12.22 6.37 -26.09
CA ALA A 145 -13.57 6.73 -26.50
C ALA A 145 -13.75 8.22 -26.86
N ASN A 146 -12.68 9.05 -26.80
CA ASN A 146 -12.75 10.52 -26.95
C ASN A 146 -13.80 11.18 -26.04
N VAL A 147 -14.04 10.60 -24.86
CA VAL A 147 -15.04 11.09 -23.89
C VAL A 147 -14.45 12.18 -22.97
N LEU A 148 -13.13 12.33 -22.94
CA LEU A 148 -12.45 13.37 -22.17
C LEU A 148 -12.68 14.75 -22.81
N HIS A 149 -13.07 15.74 -22.02
CA HIS A 149 -13.23 17.12 -22.48
C HIS A 149 -11.86 17.80 -22.63
N ASP A 150 -11.77 18.83 -23.48
CA ASP A 150 -10.50 19.53 -23.82
C ASP A 150 -9.73 20.06 -22.59
N ASP A 151 -10.43 20.33 -21.48
CA ASP A 151 -9.84 20.75 -20.20
C ASP A 151 -9.20 19.59 -19.39
N ASP A 152 -9.55 18.33 -19.68
CA ASP A 152 -8.98 17.12 -19.05
C ASP A 152 -7.69 16.63 -19.76
N VAL A 153 -7.36 17.17 -20.93
CA VAL A 153 -6.31 16.69 -21.85
C VAL A 153 -4.89 16.87 -21.30
N LEU A 154 -4.68 17.72 -20.30
CA LEU A 154 -3.37 17.88 -19.65
C LEU A 154 -3.09 16.81 -18.56
N ASP A 155 -4.11 16.06 -18.12
CA ASP A 155 -4.05 15.01 -17.08
C ASP A 155 -4.60 13.64 -17.57
N SER A 156 -4.76 13.50 -18.89
CA SER A 156 -5.51 12.43 -19.56
C SER A 156 -4.73 11.16 -19.85
N ASP A 157 -3.40 11.18 -19.79
CA ASP A 157 -2.61 9.99 -20.10
C ASP A 157 -2.79 8.96 -18.98
N PRO A 158 -3.34 7.76 -19.26
CA PRO A 158 -3.53 6.73 -18.25
C PRO A 158 -2.18 6.19 -17.80
N VAL A 159 -1.62 6.74 -16.72
CA VAL A 159 -0.43 6.18 -16.07
C VAL A 159 -0.87 5.01 -15.20
N SER A 160 -0.30 3.84 -15.45
CA SER A 160 -0.47 2.68 -14.57
C SER A 160 0.71 2.52 -13.62
N ILE A 161 0.49 1.74 -12.56
CA ILE A 161 1.52 1.45 -11.56
C ILE A 161 1.87 -0.02 -11.63
N ASP A 162 3.15 -0.31 -11.87
CA ASP A 162 3.70 -1.65 -11.73
C ASP A 162 4.04 -1.89 -10.27
N TRP A 163 3.23 -2.71 -9.62
CA TRP A 163 3.39 -2.97 -8.19
C TRP A 163 4.44 -4.04 -7.93
N TYR A 164 5.45 -3.65 -7.16
CA TYR A 164 6.40 -4.52 -6.49
C TYR A 164 6.02 -4.60 -5.02
N ALA A 165 6.13 -5.77 -4.40
CA ALA A 165 5.80 -5.98 -3.02
C ALA A 165 6.97 -6.64 -2.29
N VAL A 166 7.42 -5.99 -1.23
CA VAL A 166 8.53 -6.47 -0.40
C VAL A 166 8.02 -7.49 0.61
N HIS A 167 8.73 -8.60 0.74
CA HIS A 167 8.52 -9.59 1.78
C HIS A 167 9.65 -9.51 2.80
N LEU A 168 9.32 -9.14 4.03
CA LEU A 168 10.27 -8.97 5.13
C LEU A 168 10.27 -10.19 6.08
N ASN A 169 10.04 -11.38 5.54
CA ASN A 169 10.00 -12.65 6.27
C ASN A 169 9.06 -12.64 7.51
N ASP A 170 7.98 -11.84 7.43
CA ASP A 170 6.99 -11.63 8.50
C ASP A 170 7.61 -11.28 9.86
N GLU A 171 8.79 -10.64 9.86
CA GLU A 171 9.50 -10.28 11.07
C GLU A 171 8.81 -9.17 11.85
N LEU A 172 8.96 -9.22 13.18
CA LEU A 172 8.32 -8.30 14.10
C LEU A 172 9.18 -7.06 14.36
N GLY A 173 9.38 -6.25 13.32
CA GLY A 173 10.21 -5.03 13.37
C GLY A 173 9.77 -4.01 14.43
N ALA A 174 8.52 -4.03 14.90
CA ALA A 174 8.05 -3.11 15.94
C ALA A 174 8.85 -3.23 17.26
N PHE A 175 9.41 -4.40 17.56
CA PHE A 175 10.06 -4.67 18.84
C PHE A 175 11.57 -4.42 18.83
N HIS A 176 12.21 -4.45 17.65
CA HIS A 176 13.67 -4.44 17.53
C HIS A 176 14.16 -3.44 16.47
N GLY A 177 14.87 -2.39 16.90
CA GLY A 177 15.48 -1.41 16.00
C GLY A 177 16.46 -2.00 14.97
N ASP A 178 17.18 -3.08 15.33
CA ASP A 178 18.13 -3.73 14.41
C ASP A 178 17.44 -4.51 13.28
N LEU A 179 16.20 -4.97 13.52
CA LEU A 179 15.37 -5.52 12.44
C LEU A 179 14.91 -4.39 11.51
N LEU A 180 14.46 -3.26 12.04
CA LEU A 180 14.05 -2.11 11.23
C LEU A 180 15.18 -1.58 10.33
N GLU A 181 16.42 -1.56 10.84
CA GLU A 181 17.58 -1.14 10.05
C GLU A 181 17.85 -2.10 8.89
N ARG A 182 17.83 -3.42 9.13
CA ARG A 182 18.04 -4.44 8.09
C ARG A 182 16.92 -4.47 7.05
N GLN A 183 15.67 -4.36 7.50
CA GLN A 183 14.51 -4.25 6.60
C GLN A 183 14.63 -3.02 5.70
N ALA A 184 15.14 -1.90 6.24
CA ALA A 184 15.36 -0.67 5.48
C ALA A 184 16.53 -0.79 4.50
N GLU A 185 17.60 -1.49 4.89
CA GLU A 185 18.72 -1.79 4.00
C GLU A 185 18.28 -2.62 2.79
N PHE A 186 17.52 -3.69 3.03
CA PHE A 186 16.95 -4.51 1.97
C PHE A 186 16.04 -3.69 1.05
N LEU A 187 15.14 -2.88 1.63
CA LEU A 187 14.25 -2.05 0.84
C LEU A 187 15.01 -1.01 0.02
N ALA A 188 16.06 -0.38 0.57
CA ALA A 188 16.90 0.56 -0.18
C ALA A 188 17.57 -0.12 -1.38
N HIS A 189 18.02 -1.37 -1.22
CA HIS A 189 18.56 -2.16 -2.32
C HIS A 189 17.49 -2.51 -3.36
N ALA A 190 16.31 -2.96 -2.91
CA ALA A 190 15.18 -3.28 -3.78
C ALA A 190 14.71 -2.06 -4.58
N MET A 191 14.65 -0.88 -3.96
CA MET A 191 14.33 0.39 -4.61
C MET A 191 15.30 0.72 -5.75
N ARG A 192 16.61 0.59 -5.49
CA ARG A 192 17.64 0.79 -6.52
C ARG A 192 17.48 -0.22 -7.66
N PHE A 193 17.31 -1.50 -7.34
CA PHE A 193 17.10 -2.55 -8.33
C PHE A 193 15.86 -2.28 -9.20
N VAL A 194 14.71 -2.01 -8.59
CA VAL A 194 13.49 -1.65 -9.33
C VAL A 194 13.72 -0.45 -10.23
N SER A 195 14.44 0.57 -9.76
CA SER A 195 14.75 1.75 -10.57
C SER A 195 15.55 1.44 -11.84
N THR A 196 16.35 0.36 -11.85
CA THR A 196 17.09 -0.08 -13.04
C THR A 196 16.22 -0.75 -14.11
N LEU A 197 15.00 -1.15 -13.75
CA LEU A 197 14.03 -1.75 -14.67
C LEU A 197 13.29 -0.70 -15.51
N TYR A 198 13.45 0.60 -15.20
CA TYR A 198 12.76 1.71 -15.84
C TYR A 198 13.76 2.69 -16.45
N PRO A 199 13.33 3.51 -17.44
CA PRO A 199 14.15 4.61 -17.92
C PRO A 199 14.61 5.54 -16.77
N PRO A 200 15.82 6.12 -16.87
CA PRO A 200 16.31 7.06 -15.86
C PRO A 200 15.35 8.23 -15.64
N GLY A 201 15.08 8.57 -14.38
CA GLY A 201 14.22 9.69 -13.99
C GLY A 201 12.74 9.38 -13.86
N VAL A 202 12.30 8.13 -14.10
CA VAL A 202 10.93 7.71 -13.79
C VAL A 202 10.70 7.74 -12.27
N PRO A 203 9.67 8.46 -11.78
CA PRO A 203 9.41 8.56 -10.36
C PRO A 203 8.94 7.23 -9.78
N THR A 204 9.36 6.92 -8.55
CA THR A 204 8.98 5.69 -7.85
C THR A 204 7.97 6.00 -6.75
N PHE A 205 6.82 5.35 -6.80
CA PHE A 205 5.81 5.44 -5.75
C PHE A 205 6.11 4.40 -4.67
N VAL A 206 6.07 4.79 -3.39
CA VAL A 206 6.30 3.90 -2.25
C VAL A 206 5.05 3.95 -1.39
N TYR A 207 4.36 2.82 -1.24
CA TYR A 207 3.16 2.71 -0.42
C TYR A 207 3.44 1.78 0.74
N ALA A 208 3.40 2.32 1.95
CA ALA A 208 3.89 1.62 3.13
C ALA A 208 2.84 1.60 4.24
N HIS A 209 2.67 0.45 4.89
CA HIS A 209 1.67 0.25 5.93
C HIS A 209 2.32 0.05 7.30
N SER A 210 1.79 0.73 8.33
CA SER A 210 2.24 0.59 9.72
C SER A 210 3.75 0.79 9.85
N MET A 211 4.47 -0.14 10.51
CA MET A 211 5.94 -0.12 10.61
C MET A 211 6.66 -0.14 9.24
N GLY A 212 6.01 -0.59 8.17
CA GLY A 212 6.56 -0.51 6.82
C GLY A 212 6.85 0.92 6.39
N GLY A 213 6.09 1.91 6.87
CA GLY A 213 6.37 3.32 6.59
C GLY A 213 7.60 3.85 7.32
N VAL A 214 7.90 3.30 8.49
CA VAL A 214 9.14 3.58 9.23
C VAL A 214 10.34 3.02 8.46
N VAL A 215 10.22 1.77 8.00
CA VAL A 215 11.21 1.10 7.14
C VAL A 215 11.41 1.88 5.84
N ALA A 216 10.33 2.31 5.18
CA ALA A 216 10.38 3.09 3.94
C ALA A 216 11.10 4.44 4.10
N ARG A 217 10.81 5.18 5.18
CA ARG A 217 11.53 6.44 5.46
C ARG A 217 13.03 6.19 5.63
N ARG A 218 13.42 5.16 6.38
CA ARG A 218 14.83 4.82 6.57
C ARG A 218 15.48 4.39 5.26
N ALA A 219 14.80 3.57 4.46
CA ALA A 219 15.29 3.12 3.17
C ALA A 219 15.49 4.28 2.19
N ILE A 220 14.58 5.25 2.15
CA ILE A 220 14.74 6.47 1.33
C ILE A 220 15.99 7.22 1.77
N VAL A 221 16.21 7.44 3.07
CA VAL A 221 17.45 8.06 3.56
C VAL A 221 18.68 7.31 3.07
N MET A 222 18.72 5.98 3.25
CA MET A 222 19.84 5.13 2.84
C MET A 222 20.04 5.09 1.32
N ALA A 223 18.95 5.15 0.54
CA ALA A 223 18.97 5.21 -0.91
C ALA A 223 19.50 6.56 -1.40
N SER A 224 19.24 7.63 -0.64
CA SER A 224 19.57 9.03 -0.96
C SER A 224 20.96 9.46 -0.51
N THR A 225 21.53 8.82 0.51
CA THR A 225 22.90 9.06 0.97
C THR A 225 23.88 8.22 0.16
N PRO A 226 24.97 8.78 -0.38
CA PRO A 226 25.95 7.98 -1.10
C PRO A 226 26.58 6.94 -0.16
N PHE A 227 26.41 5.66 -0.48
CA PHE A 227 27.40 4.63 -0.14
C PHE A 227 28.49 4.74 -1.21
N PRO A 228 29.80 4.76 -0.89
CA PRO A 228 30.82 5.11 -1.88
C PRO A 228 30.82 4.11 -3.05
N PRO A 229 30.85 4.53 -4.35
CA PRO A 229 31.05 5.87 -4.94
C PRO A 229 29.69 6.54 -5.36
N PRO A 230 29.65 7.74 -6.00
CA PRO A 230 28.49 8.62 -5.97
C PRO A 230 27.34 8.06 -6.82
N THR A 231 26.34 7.47 -6.16
CA THR A 231 25.03 7.29 -6.76
C THR A 231 24.36 8.66 -6.85
N PRO A 232 23.89 9.09 -8.03
CA PRO A 232 23.30 10.41 -8.13
C PRO A 232 22.01 10.45 -7.29
N THR A 233 21.87 11.51 -6.50
CA THR A 233 20.77 11.81 -5.56
C THR A 233 19.38 11.91 -6.19
N TRP A 234 19.22 11.55 -7.46
CA TRP A 234 17.97 11.69 -8.22
C TRP A 234 16.85 10.80 -7.68
N PHE A 235 17.19 9.65 -7.08
CA PHE A 235 16.19 8.74 -6.55
C PHE A 235 15.41 9.38 -5.40
N ALA A 236 16.11 10.10 -4.52
CA ALA A 236 15.52 10.88 -3.44
C ALA A 236 14.50 11.87 -3.99
N SER A 237 14.88 12.65 -5.02
CA SER A 237 14.04 13.68 -5.63
C SER A 237 12.86 13.14 -6.45
N ALA A 238 12.83 11.85 -6.77
CA ALA A 238 11.84 11.25 -7.65
C ALA A 238 10.93 10.24 -6.92
N ALA A 239 11.09 10.06 -5.60
CA ALA A 239 10.27 9.14 -4.82
C ALA A 239 9.04 9.84 -4.21
N THR A 240 7.84 9.31 -4.43
CA THR A 240 6.64 9.73 -3.69
C THR A 240 6.33 8.69 -2.61
N LEU A 241 6.22 9.11 -1.35
CA LEU A 241 5.96 8.21 -0.21
C LEU A 241 4.53 8.40 0.31
N ALA A 242 3.71 7.36 0.19
CA ALA A 242 2.41 7.26 0.83
C ALA A 242 2.50 6.29 2.03
N THR A 243 2.09 6.74 3.21
CA THR A 243 2.06 5.93 4.43
C THR A 243 0.65 5.76 4.96
N LEU A 244 0.32 4.56 5.43
CA LEU A 244 -0.97 4.24 6.04
C LEU A 244 -0.74 3.75 7.47
N ALA A 245 -1.35 4.43 8.44
CA ALA A 245 -1.26 4.08 9.86
C ALA A 245 0.19 3.90 10.37
N THR A 246 1.13 4.68 9.84
CA THR A 246 2.55 4.57 10.20
C THR A 246 2.87 5.37 11.46
N PRO A 247 3.49 4.75 12.48
CA PRO A 247 3.90 5.46 13.68
C PRO A 247 5.16 6.30 13.39
N ARG A 248 5.09 7.63 13.57
CA ARG A 248 6.20 8.54 13.23
C ARG A 248 7.14 8.83 14.39
N GLY A 249 6.61 8.96 15.61
CA GLY A 249 7.38 9.41 16.78
C GLY A 249 8.05 8.29 17.57
N ALA A 250 7.41 7.12 17.65
CA ALA A 250 7.92 5.97 18.39
C ALA A 250 7.21 4.69 17.92
N SER A 251 7.86 3.54 18.09
CA SER A 251 7.22 2.25 17.83
C SER A 251 6.02 2.02 18.77
N PRO A 252 4.89 1.49 18.28
CA PRO A 252 3.71 1.17 19.09
C PRO A 252 3.95 0.01 20.07
N ALA A 253 5.02 -0.76 19.86
CA ALA A 253 5.38 -1.91 20.68
C ALA A 253 6.87 -1.91 21.04
N SER A 254 7.43 -0.73 21.34
CA SER A 254 8.83 -0.60 21.72
C SER A 254 9.12 -1.32 23.04
N THR A 255 9.90 -2.39 22.99
CA THR A 255 10.35 -3.15 24.19
C THR A 255 11.82 -2.93 24.51
N LEU A 256 12.61 -2.34 23.60
CA LEU A 256 14.06 -2.21 23.72
C LEU A 256 14.57 -0.78 23.47
N PRO A 257 15.65 -0.36 24.16
CA PRO A 257 16.29 0.94 23.90
C PRO A 257 16.82 1.10 22.46
N SER A 258 17.15 0.00 21.78
CA SER A 258 17.60 0.02 20.38
C SER A 258 16.52 0.58 19.45
N THR A 259 15.25 0.31 19.73
CA THR A 259 14.11 0.82 18.96
C THR A 259 13.97 2.34 19.12
N ALA A 260 14.07 2.88 20.34
CA ALA A 260 14.06 4.33 20.56
C ALA A 260 15.25 5.03 19.87
N ARG A 261 16.46 4.45 19.96
CA ARG A 261 17.64 4.96 19.25
C ARG A 261 17.47 4.96 17.75
N PHE A 262 16.85 3.91 17.19
CA PHE A 262 16.52 3.84 15.77
C PHE A 262 15.61 5.00 15.35
N PHE A 263 14.50 5.25 16.06
CA PHE A 263 13.58 6.34 15.72
C PHE A 263 14.24 7.72 15.82
N SER A 264 15.06 7.95 16.86
CA SER A 264 15.79 9.21 17.01
C SER A 264 16.79 9.45 15.88
N ARG A 265 17.54 8.41 15.46
CA ARG A 265 18.45 8.50 14.31
C ARG A 265 17.69 8.74 13.01
N LEU A 266 16.59 8.02 12.78
CA LEU A 266 15.75 8.19 11.61
C LEU A 266 15.24 9.63 11.50
N ASP A 267 14.77 10.22 12.59
CA ASP A 267 14.23 11.59 12.57
C ASP A 267 15.31 12.64 12.27
N ALA A 268 16.49 12.49 12.87
CA ALA A 268 17.63 13.36 12.61
C ALA A 268 18.09 13.26 11.14
N ASP A 269 18.24 12.06 10.61
CA ASP A 269 18.67 11.84 9.23
C ASP A 269 17.61 12.30 8.22
N TRP A 270 16.32 12.10 8.53
CA TRP A 270 15.21 12.56 7.71
C TRP A 270 15.18 14.08 7.60
N THR A 271 15.30 14.79 8.73
CA THR A 271 15.38 16.26 8.78
C THR A 271 16.56 16.77 7.94
N ARG A 272 17.71 16.08 8.01
CA ARG A 272 18.88 16.41 7.19
C ARG A 272 18.58 16.22 5.70
N LEU A 273 17.93 15.12 5.31
CA LEU A 273 17.57 14.87 3.92
C LEU A 273 16.60 15.92 3.38
N GLU A 274 15.54 16.26 4.11
CA GLU A 274 14.57 17.31 3.73
C GLU A 274 15.30 18.63 3.46
N SER A 275 16.16 19.07 4.38
CA SER A 275 16.93 20.31 4.22
C SER A 275 17.88 20.29 3.00
N LEU A 276 18.33 19.11 2.56
CA LEU A 276 19.18 18.98 1.38
C LEU A 276 18.35 19.03 0.09
N LEU A 277 17.17 18.40 0.08
CA LEU A 277 16.26 18.41 -1.07
C LEU A 277 15.68 19.81 -1.32
N GLU A 278 15.31 20.53 -0.26
CA GLU A 278 14.89 21.94 -0.32
C GLU A 278 15.96 22.83 -0.95
N ARG A 279 17.20 22.75 -0.45
CA ARG A 279 18.33 23.54 -0.95
C ARG A 279 18.65 23.30 -2.42
N ARG A 280 18.36 22.11 -2.93
CA ARG A 280 18.62 21.75 -4.33
C ARG A 280 17.47 22.08 -5.28
N ALA A 281 16.36 22.65 -4.78
CA ALA A 281 15.10 22.78 -5.51
C ALA A 281 14.68 21.44 -6.18
N ALA A 282 15.09 20.33 -5.58
CA ALA A 282 14.96 18.98 -6.12
C ALA A 282 13.83 18.21 -5.41
N LEU A 283 12.90 18.92 -4.77
CA LEU A 283 11.73 18.30 -4.14
C LEU A 283 10.70 17.93 -5.21
N GLY A 284 10.89 16.77 -5.85
CA GLY A 284 9.81 16.01 -6.50
C GLY A 284 9.19 14.96 -5.56
N VAL A 285 9.50 15.03 -4.25
CA VAL A 285 8.98 14.12 -3.23
C VAL A 285 7.67 14.65 -2.69
N ALA A 286 6.57 13.99 -3.04
CA ALA A 286 5.33 14.13 -2.30
C ALA A 286 5.31 13.11 -1.16
N ILE A 287 5.00 13.56 0.06
CA ILE A 287 4.78 12.66 1.19
C ILE A 287 3.34 12.78 1.64
N VAL A 288 2.62 11.67 1.57
CA VAL A 288 1.21 11.57 1.96
C VAL A 288 1.13 10.65 3.17
N ALA A 289 0.55 11.13 4.26
CA ALA A 289 0.35 10.34 5.48
C ALA A 289 -1.14 10.21 5.78
N VAL A 290 -1.66 8.99 5.63
CA VAL A 290 -3.03 8.63 5.98
C VAL A 290 -3.01 8.01 7.38
N ARG A 291 -3.63 8.71 8.33
CA ARG A 291 -3.68 8.28 9.73
C ARG A 291 -4.84 7.31 9.97
N GLY A 292 -4.67 6.43 10.94
CA GLY A 292 -5.77 5.62 11.47
C GLY A 292 -6.87 6.50 12.06
N GLY A 293 -8.12 6.04 11.99
CA GLY A 293 -9.25 6.71 12.64
C GLY A 293 -9.22 6.52 14.17
N GLY A 294 -10.13 7.18 14.90
CA GLY A 294 -10.18 7.08 16.38
C GLY A 294 -10.41 5.67 16.95
N ARG A 295 -10.73 4.69 16.11
CA ARG A 295 -10.84 3.27 16.47
C ARG A 295 -9.56 2.46 16.21
N ASP A 296 -8.55 3.04 15.56
CA ASP A 296 -7.23 2.43 15.44
C ASP A 296 -6.54 2.47 16.81
N ARG A 297 -6.38 1.29 17.41
CA ARG A 297 -5.73 1.11 18.71
C ARG A 297 -4.28 0.69 18.59
N GLN A 298 -3.82 0.32 17.38
CA GLN A 298 -2.44 -0.09 17.13
C GLN A 298 -1.57 1.13 16.84
N VAL A 299 -2.03 2.03 15.97
CA VAL A 299 -1.36 3.30 15.69
C VAL A 299 -2.38 4.42 15.84
N THR A 300 -2.38 5.02 17.03
CA THR A 300 -3.30 6.13 17.31
C THR A 300 -3.01 7.31 16.39
N ALA A 301 -4.04 8.13 16.13
CA ALA A 301 -3.89 9.34 15.32
C ALA A 301 -2.79 10.29 15.84
N ALA A 302 -2.51 10.27 17.14
CA ALA A 302 -1.41 10.99 17.77
C ALA A 302 -0.04 10.39 17.41
N ALA A 303 0.11 9.06 17.48
CA ALA A 303 1.34 8.36 17.12
C ALA A 303 1.68 8.46 15.62
N ALA A 304 0.65 8.58 14.77
CA ALA A 304 0.82 8.73 13.33
C ALA A 304 1.34 10.12 12.91
N GLY A 305 1.14 11.16 13.73
CA GLY A 305 1.64 12.53 13.51
C GLY A 305 1.04 13.23 12.28
N ALA A 306 0.89 14.56 12.33
CA ALA A 306 0.63 15.35 11.11
C ALA A 306 1.97 15.71 10.45
N PHE A 307 2.01 15.77 9.11
CA PHE A 307 2.99 16.62 8.44
C PHE A 307 2.68 18.05 8.86
N CYS A 308 3.44 18.61 9.80
CA CYS A 308 3.55 20.06 9.82
C CYS A 308 4.38 20.43 8.59
N ALA A 309 3.69 20.77 7.49
CA ALA A 309 4.29 21.64 6.51
C ALA A 309 4.74 22.90 7.27
N ARG A 310 6.04 23.17 7.28
CA ARG A 310 6.54 24.50 7.58
C ARG A 310 6.56 25.30 6.29
#